data_AF-A0A951Q5W1-F1
#
_entry.id   AF-A0A951Q5W1-F1
#
_cell.length_a   1.000
_cell.length_b   1.000
_cell.length_c   1.000
_cell.angle_alpha   90.00
_cell.angle_beta   90.00
_cell.angle_gamma   90.00
#
_symmetry.space_group_name_H-M   'P 1'
#
loop_
_entity.id
_entity.type
_entity.pdbx_description
1 polymer ?
#
loop_
_entity_poly.entity_id
_entity_poly.type
_entity_poly.pdbx_seq_one_letter_code
_entity_poly.pdbx_strand_id
1 'polypeptide(L)'
;MSFDNIGKYLAEQYPAEFAKWLLMSEPQKVTVLKTELSIEPIRADSVIFLETESRIIHIEFQTLTKSNPPVPLRMLDYYVRLKRQYRKPITQIVIFLQETDDVIAFTEEYTDEVTSHRYRVIRLWEQEPTLFLENSALLPFAPLAQTDSPSSLLAQVAEKIAKIPDRVERQNISGCTEILAGLRFKKDLIHQFLREEIMQESVIYQDIVQKEAFKFFYRQLNRRFGEIEGSLVQQIRELSTEQLEALGEAFLDFDSVNDLETWLAQHTGI
;
A
#
# COMPACT_ATOMS: atom_id res chain seq x y z
N MET A 1 33.86 -0.61 -24.70
CA MET A 1 32.46 -0.70 -25.19
C MET A 1 32.28 -1.54 -26.47
N SER A 2 33.24 -2.38 -26.90
CA SER A 2 33.02 -3.30 -28.06
C SER A 2 33.07 -4.79 -27.72
N PHE A 3 33.77 -5.20 -26.65
CA PHE A 3 33.87 -6.62 -26.26
C PHE A 3 32.66 -7.13 -25.44
N ASP A 4 31.97 -6.23 -24.74
CA ASP A 4 30.80 -6.56 -23.89
C ASP A 4 29.58 -6.98 -24.72
N ASN A 5 29.46 -6.48 -25.96
CA ASN A 5 28.40 -6.87 -26.89
C ASN A 5 28.62 -8.25 -27.50
N ILE A 6 29.88 -8.68 -27.66
CA ILE A 6 30.22 -10.02 -28.18
C ILE A 6 29.85 -11.07 -27.12
N GLY A 7 30.16 -10.81 -25.85
CA GLY A 7 29.76 -11.69 -24.74
C GLY A 7 28.24 -11.85 -24.62
N LYS A 8 27.48 -10.75 -24.72
CA LYS A 8 26.01 -10.77 -24.75
C LYS A 8 25.47 -11.56 -25.94
N TYR A 9 26.00 -11.32 -27.14
CA TYR A 9 25.63 -12.05 -28.35
C TYR A 9 25.87 -13.56 -28.21
N LEU A 10 27.05 -13.97 -27.72
CA LEU A 10 27.37 -15.39 -27.55
C LEU A 10 26.47 -16.07 -26.51
N ALA A 11 26.13 -15.38 -25.42
CA ALA A 11 25.21 -15.89 -24.40
C ALA A 11 23.77 -16.03 -24.92
N GLU A 12 23.31 -15.12 -25.79
CA GLU A 12 21.99 -15.20 -26.42
C GLU A 12 21.90 -16.30 -27.48
N GLN A 13 22.96 -16.49 -28.28
CA GLN A 13 22.95 -17.49 -29.35
C GLN A 13 23.21 -18.92 -28.85
N TYR A 14 24.01 -19.08 -27.78
CA TYR A 14 24.44 -20.39 -27.28
C TYR A 14 24.16 -20.59 -25.78
N PRO A 15 22.92 -20.35 -25.30
CA PRO A 15 22.63 -20.33 -23.88
C PRO A 15 22.78 -21.72 -23.21
N ALA A 16 22.60 -22.81 -23.97
CA ALA A 16 22.80 -24.18 -23.48
C ALA A 16 24.26 -24.52 -23.20
N GLU A 17 25.19 -24.05 -24.04
CA GLU A 17 26.63 -24.24 -23.84
C GLU A 17 27.13 -23.46 -22.62
N PHE A 18 26.61 -22.23 -22.44
CA PHE A 18 26.89 -21.43 -21.24
C PHE A 18 26.32 -22.08 -19.97
N ALA A 19 25.10 -22.60 -20.01
CA ALA A 19 24.51 -23.31 -18.87
C ALA A 19 25.29 -24.59 -18.52
N LYS A 20 25.69 -25.38 -19.53
CA LYS A 20 26.50 -26.59 -19.33
C LYS A 20 27.87 -26.27 -18.73
N TRP A 21 28.50 -25.21 -19.19
CA TRP A 21 29.79 -24.74 -18.66
C TRP A 21 29.69 -24.27 -17.21
N LEU A 22 28.70 -23.43 -16.88
CA LEU A 22 28.61 -22.77 -15.57
C LEU A 22 28.00 -23.67 -14.48
N LEU A 23 27.09 -24.57 -14.83
CA LEU A 23 26.34 -25.41 -13.88
C LEU A 23 26.82 -26.86 -13.82
N MET A 24 27.86 -27.21 -14.60
CA MET A 24 28.43 -28.56 -14.72
C MET A 24 27.39 -29.69 -14.85
N SER A 25 26.28 -29.42 -15.54
CA SER A 25 25.15 -30.34 -15.74
C SER A 25 24.49 -30.10 -17.10
N GLU A 26 23.85 -31.13 -17.68
CA GLU A 26 23.16 -30.98 -18.99
C GLU A 26 21.76 -30.37 -18.81
N PRO A 27 21.51 -29.16 -19.34
CA PRO A 27 20.21 -28.50 -19.18
C PRO A 27 19.15 -29.13 -20.08
N GLN A 28 17.98 -29.46 -19.54
CA GLN A 28 16.89 -30.12 -20.28
C GLN A 28 16.16 -29.18 -21.26
N LYS A 29 16.07 -27.88 -20.95
CA LYS A 29 15.49 -26.84 -21.82
C LYS A 29 16.05 -25.48 -21.43
N VAL A 30 16.53 -24.70 -22.40
CA VAL A 30 17.10 -23.37 -22.15
C VAL A 30 16.34 -22.33 -22.97
N THR A 31 15.85 -21.28 -22.31
CA THR A 31 15.14 -20.17 -22.93
C THR A 31 15.83 -18.86 -22.55
N VAL A 32 16.15 -18.04 -23.54
CA VAL A 32 16.71 -16.69 -23.30
C VAL A 32 15.55 -15.75 -22.97
N LEU A 33 15.56 -15.19 -21.75
CA LEU A 33 14.61 -14.15 -21.35
C LEU A 33 15.13 -12.78 -21.80
N LYS A 34 14.22 -11.83 -22.06
CA LYS A 34 14.61 -10.44 -22.41
C LYS A 34 15.53 -9.88 -21.31
N THR A 35 16.72 -9.43 -21.72
CA THR A 35 17.76 -8.89 -20.82
C THR A 35 17.46 -7.47 -20.32
N GLU A 36 16.47 -6.80 -20.89
CA GLU A 36 15.94 -5.53 -20.41
C GLU A 36 14.86 -5.79 -19.36
N LEU A 37 15.26 -5.68 -18.10
CA LEU A 37 14.32 -5.67 -16.98
C LEU A 37 13.55 -4.35 -17.00
N SER A 38 12.30 -4.39 -17.47
CA SER A 38 11.37 -3.26 -17.37
C SER A 38 11.19 -2.89 -15.90
N ILE A 39 11.57 -1.66 -15.53
CA ILE A 39 11.36 -1.12 -14.18
C ILE A 39 9.96 -0.49 -14.20
N GLU A 40 8.92 -1.30 -14.00
CA GLU A 40 7.62 -0.74 -13.66
C GLU A 40 7.73 -0.02 -12.30
N PRO A 41 7.13 1.17 -12.13
CA PRO A 41 7.18 1.90 -10.87
C PRO A 41 6.35 1.16 -9.82
N ILE A 42 7.00 0.50 -8.86
CA ILE A 42 6.32 -0.05 -7.69
C ILE A 42 6.26 1.04 -6.61
N ARG A 43 5.07 1.24 -6.04
CA ARG A 43 4.84 2.15 -4.92
C ARG A 43 5.05 1.39 -3.61
N ALA A 44 6.09 1.73 -2.86
CA ALA A 44 6.21 1.33 -1.46
C ALA A 44 5.25 2.17 -0.61
N ASP A 45 4.72 1.61 0.47
CA ASP A 45 3.76 2.32 1.33
C ASP A 45 4.39 3.51 2.05
N SER A 46 5.64 3.38 2.52
CA SER A 46 6.39 4.49 3.09
C SER A 46 7.91 4.31 2.98
N VAL A 47 8.60 5.40 2.59
CA VAL A 47 10.07 5.48 2.55
C VAL A 47 10.50 6.73 3.31
N ILE A 48 11.19 6.54 4.43
CA ILE A 48 11.66 7.61 5.31
C ILE A 48 13.20 7.67 5.24
N PHE A 49 13.74 8.84 4.95
CA PHE A 49 15.19 9.07 5.01
C PHE A 49 15.57 9.66 6.36
N LEU A 50 16.51 9.02 7.08
CA LEU A 50 17.07 9.52 8.33
C LEU A 50 18.41 10.18 8.06
N GLU A 51 18.43 11.51 8.04
CA GLU A 51 19.60 12.32 7.70
C GLU A 51 20.72 12.17 8.74
N THR A 52 20.39 12.05 10.03
CA THR A 52 21.34 11.93 11.15
C THR A 52 22.16 10.64 11.11
N GLU A 53 21.62 9.55 10.58
CA GLU A 53 22.29 8.24 10.47
C GLU A 53 22.70 7.90 9.03
N SER A 54 22.42 8.79 8.07
CA SER A 54 22.62 8.59 6.63
C SER A 54 22.06 7.25 6.11
N ARG A 55 20.84 6.88 6.52
CA ARG A 55 20.18 5.62 6.16
C ARG A 55 18.73 5.81 5.76
N ILE A 56 18.18 4.81 5.09
CA ILE A 56 16.77 4.73 4.71
C ILE A 56 16.05 3.75 5.64
N ILE A 57 14.88 4.14 6.11
CA ILE A 57 13.89 3.23 6.69
C ILE A 57 12.78 3.05 5.66
N HIS A 58 12.56 1.82 5.25
CA HIS A 58 11.46 1.44 4.37
C HIS A 58 10.44 0.64 5.18
N ILE A 59 9.19 1.11 5.17
CA ILE A 59 8.07 0.52 5.92
C ILE A 59 7.00 0.10 4.93
N GLU A 60 6.58 -1.16 5.06
CA GLU A 60 5.47 -1.74 4.30
C GLU A 60 4.37 -2.13 5.29
N PHE A 61 3.13 -1.72 5.06
CA PHE A 61 1.99 -2.09 5.89
C PHE A 61 1.22 -3.25 5.25
N GLN A 62 0.86 -4.25 6.04
CA GLN A 62 0.13 -5.42 5.55
C GLN A 62 -1.10 -5.69 6.42
N THR A 63 -2.28 -5.74 5.79
CA THR A 63 -3.51 -6.27 6.41
C THR A 63 -3.67 -7.76 6.13
N LEU A 64 -3.17 -8.23 4.98
CA LEU A 64 -3.29 -9.61 4.54
C LEU A 64 -1.89 -10.23 4.33
N THR A 65 -1.79 -11.54 4.54
CA THR A 65 -0.56 -12.31 4.25
C THR A 65 -0.43 -12.71 2.79
N LYS A 66 -1.55 -12.75 2.06
CA LYS A 66 -1.59 -13.12 0.64
C LYS A 66 -1.15 -11.93 -0.22
N SER A 67 -0.03 -12.10 -0.93
CA SER A 67 0.50 -11.12 -1.86
C SER A 67 1.08 -11.80 -3.10
N ASN A 68 1.01 -11.13 -4.24
CA ASN A 68 1.67 -11.56 -5.47
C ASN A 68 2.43 -10.38 -6.10
N PRO A 69 3.77 -10.39 -6.16
CA PRO A 69 4.66 -11.45 -5.65
C PRO A 69 4.62 -11.56 -4.10
N PRO A 70 5.07 -12.69 -3.52
CA PRO A 70 5.09 -12.88 -2.07
C PRO A 70 5.86 -11.78 -1.34
N VAL A 71 5.42 -11.45 -0.11
CA VAL A 71 6.00 -10.38 0.70
C VAL A 71 7.53 -10.46 0.81
N PRO A 72 8.16 -11.62 1.13
CA PRO A 72 9.62 -11.68 1.26
C PRO A 72 10.36 -11.27 -0.04
N LEU A 73 9.85 -11.72 -1.19
CA LEU A 73 10.44 -11.38 -2.49
C LEU A 73 10.24 -9.89 -2.83
N ARG A 74 9.08 -9.32 -2.49
CA ARG A 74 8.84 -7.87 -2.63
C ARG A 74 9.82 -7.04 -1.81
N MET A 75 10.12 -7.46 -0.57
CA MET A 75 11.08 -6.77 0.29
C MET A 75 12.48 -6.75 -0.34
N LEU A 76 12.91 -7.87 -0.94
CA LEU A 76 14.17 -7.91 -1.70
C LEU A 76 14.12 -6.95 -2.92
N ASP A 77 13.06 -6.97 -3.72
CA ASP A 77 12.95 -6.07 -4.89
C ASP A 77 13.02 -4.59 -4.47
N TYR A 78 12.27 -4.21 -3.43
CA TYR A 78 12.33 -2.87 -2.84
C TYR A 78 13.72 -2.48 -2.37
N TYR A 79 14.42 -3.41 -1.71
CA TYR A 79 15.78 -3.15 -1.26
C TYR A 79 16.69 -2.79 -2.44
N VAL A 80 16.68 -3.61 -3.49
CA VAL A 80 17.54 -3.41 -4.67
C VAL A 80 17.23 -2.08 -5.36
N ARG A 81 15.95 -1.73 -5.52
CA ARG A 81 15.51 -0.46 -6.12
C ARG A 81 15.97 0.74 -5.31
N LEU A 82 15.67 0.77 -4.02
CA LEU A 82 16.08 1.84 -3.11
C LEU A 82 17.61 1.94 -3.04
N LYS A 83 18.33 0.81 -3.02
CA LYS A 83 19.79 0.79 -2.98
C LYS A 83 20.40 1.39 -4.23
N ARG A 84 19.85 1.08 -5.41
CA ARG A 84 20.29 1.66 -6.69
C ARG A 84 20.07 3.17 -6.75
N GLN A 85 18.92 3.63 -6.28
CA GLN A 85 18.54 5.04 -6.33
C GLN A 85 19.35 5.88 -5.34
N TYR A 86 19.41 5.47 -4.07
CA TYR A 86 19.94 6.32 -3.01
C TYR A 86 21.35 5.95 -2.57
N ARG A 87 21.82 4.73 -2.85
CA ARG A 87 23.16 4.22 -2.47
C ARG A 87 23.46 4.35 -0.96
N LYS A 88 22.43 4.28 -0.12
CA LYS A 88 22.54 4.33 1.36
C LYS A 88 22.28 2.96 1.99
N PRO A 89 22.68 2.74 3.26
CA PRO A 89 22.16 1.63 4.06
C PRO A 89 20.64 1.72 4.21
N ILE A 90 19.95 0.57 4.25
CA ILE A 90 18.49 0.50 4.30
C ILE A 90 18.09 -0.50 5.38
N THR A 91 17.20 -0.07 6.27
CA THR A 91 16.48 -0.92 7.22
C THR A 91 15.07 -1.10 6.69
N GLN A 92 14.64 -2.35 6.56
CA GLN A 92 13.33 -2.68 6.02
C GLN A 92 12.46 -3.32 7.09
N ILE A 93 11.22 -2.84 7.19
CA ILE A 93 10.27 -3.25 8.21
C ILE A 93 8.93 -3.52 7.52
N VAL A 94 8.34 -4.68 7.79
CA VAL A 94 6.94 -4.98 7.47
C VAL A 94 6.13 -4.87 8.75
N ILE A 95 5.01 -4.14 8.72
CA ILE A 95 4.11 -3.98 9.87
C ILE A 95 2.78 -4.64 9.52
N PHE A 96 2.46 -5.74 10.21
CA PHE A 96 1.16 -6.40 10.10
C PHE A 96 0.13 -5.76 11.04
N LEU A 97 -1.00 -5.38 10.47
CA LEU A 97 -2.08 -4.66 11.16
C LEU A 97 -3.14 -5.58 11.76
N GLN A 98 -3.31 -6.79 11.22
CA GLN A 98 -4.33 -7.75 11.64
C GLN A 98 -3.70 -9.04 12.17
N GLU A 99 -4.20 -9.49 13.31
CA GLU A 99 -3.79 -10.73 13.97
C GLU A 99 -4.05 -11.94 13.06
N THR A 100 -3.05 -12.81 12.97
CA THR A 100 -3.08 -14.00 12.12
C THR A 100 -2.05 -15.03 12.58
N ASP A 101 -2.36 -16.30 12.33
CA ASP A 101 -1.45 -17.44 12.56
C ASP A 101 -0.68 -17.83 11.28
N ASP A 102 -0.84 -17.09 10.19
CA ASP A 102 -0.15 -17.36 8.93
C ASP A 102 1.37 -17.07 9.06
N VAL A 103 2.17 -18.06 8.69
CA VAL A 103 3.65 -18.05 8.77
C VAL A 103 4.28 -16.83 8.09
N ILE A 104 3.64 -16.24 7.08
CA ILE A 104 4.15 -15.05 6.40
C ILE A 104 4.26 -13.85 7.36
N ALA A 105 3.35 -13.74 8.34
CA ALA A 105 3.41 -12.70 9.37
C ALA A 105 4.57 -12.86 10.37
N PHE A 106 5.27 -14.00 10.31
CA PHE A 106 6.42 -14.32 11.15
C PHE A 106 7.72 -14.49 10.34
N THR A 107 7.65 -14.33 9.01
CA THR A 107 8.80 -14.52 8.12
C THR A 107 9.61 -13.23 8.00
N GLU A 108 10.87 -13.26 8.46
CA GLU A 108 11.79 -12.11 8.48
C GLU A 108 12.92 -12.22 7.43
N GLU A 109 12.89 -13.25 6.57
CA GLU A 109 13.93 -13.48 5.57
C GLU A 109 13.32 -14.06 4.29
N TYR A 110 13.69 -13.47 3.16
CA TYR A 110 13.61 -14.15 1.87
C TYR A 110 14.81 -15.08 1.74
N THR A 111 14.58 -16.35 1.43
CA THR A 111 15.64 -17.34 1.16
C THR A 111 15.38 -18.00 -0.18
N ASP A 112 16.43 -18.07 -0.99
CA ASP A 112 16.51 -18.77 -2.26
C ASP A 112 17.84 -19.57 -2.31
N GLU A 113 18.11 -20.30 -3.39
CA GLU A 113 19.28 -21.20 -3.48
C GLU A 113 20.61 -20.54 -3.12
N VAL A 114 20.82 -19.30 -3.55
CA VAL A 114 22.08 -18.55 -3.35
C VAL A 114 21.89 -17.13 -2.80
N THR A 115 20.64 -16.68 -2.66
CA THR A 115 20.30 -15.32 -2.25
C THR A 115 19.48 -15.38 -0.98
N SER A 116 19.89 -14.64 0.03
CA SER A 116 19.04 -14.36 1.18
C SER A 116 18.93 -12.86 1.42
N HIS A 117 17.80 -12.44 1.98
CA HIS A 117 17.55 -11.04 2.26
C HIS A 117 16.69 -10.89 3.51
N ARG A 118 17.25 -10.22 4.52
CA ARG A 118 16.62 -10.04 5.83
C ARG A 118 15.94 -8.69 5.94
N TYR A 119 14.79 -8.72 6.61
CA TYR A 119 14.02 -7.55 7.01
C TYR A 119 13.39 -7.83 8.37
N ARG A 120 12.83 -6.82 9.01
CA ARG A 120 12.17 -6.97 10.30
C ARG A 120 10.66 -7.07 10.11
N VAL A 121 9.99 -7.88 10.92
CA VAL A 121 8.54 -7.90 10.99
C VAL A 121 8.06 -7.37 12.34
N ILE A 122 7.07 -6.49 12.31
CA ILE A 122 6.34 -6.02 13.49
C ILE A 122 4.89 -6.46 13.36
N ARG A 123 4.39 -7.14 14.38
CA ARG A 123 2.98 -7.54 14.49
C ARG A 123 2.33 -6.65 15.54
N LEU A 124 1.34 -5.85 15.16
CA LEU A 124 0.76 -4.86 16.08
C LEU A 124 0.12 -5.53 17.30
N TRP A 125 -0.51 -6.69 17.14
CA TRP A 125 -1.18 -7.42 18.23
C TRP A 125 -0.22 -7.97 19.31
N GLU A 126 1.09 -7.93 19.08
CA GLU A 126 2.12 -8.29 20.06
C GLU A 126 2.76 -7.05 20.72
N GLN A 127 2.42 -5.84 20.29
CA GLN A 127 3.03 -4.62 20.81
C GLN A 127 2.30 -4.12 22.06
N GLU A 128 3.07 -3.58 23.00
CA GLU A 128 2.53 -2.91 24.19
C GLU A 128 1.77 -1.63 23.80
N PRO A 129 0.50 -1.46 24.22
CA PRO A 129 -0.32 -0.30 23.85
C PRO A 129 0.27 1.05 24.27
N THR A 130 1.02 1.09 25.36
CA THR A 130 1.61 2.31 25.91
C THR A 130 2.49 3.06 24.91
N LEU A 131 3.21 2.31 24.04
CA LEU A 131 4.02 2.88 22.96
C LEU A 131 3.24 3.80 22.02
N PHE A 132 1.96 3.47 21.79
CA PHE A 132 1.08 4.22 20.90
C PHE A 132 0.28 5.28 21.68
N LEU A 133 -0.12 4.99 22.92
CA LEU A 133 -0.92 5.88 23.78
C LEU A 133 -0.19 7.16 24.22
N GLU A 134 1.14 7.16 24.17
CA GLU A 134 1.97 8.29 24.57
C GLU A 134 2.31 9.24 23.41
N ASN A 135 1.97 8.89 22.16
CA ASN A 135 2.31 9.67 20.97
C ASN A 135 1.08 9.91 20.09
N SER A 136 0.67 11.17 19.92
CA SER A 136 -0.54 11.53 19.16
C SER A 136 -0.54 11.00 17.73
N ALA A 137 0.62 11.00 17.05
CA ALA A 137 0.75 10.53 15.68
C ALA A 137 0.65 9.00 15.55
N LEU A 138 0.89 8.27 16.63
CA LEU A 138 0.84 6.82 16.66
C LEU A 138 -0.45 6.27 17.31
N LEU A 139 -1.25 7.12 17.96
CA LEU A 139 -2.54 6.76 18.54
C LEU A 139 -3.44 5.90 17.63
N PRO A 140 -3.53 6.13 16.31
CA PRO A 140 -4.36 5.31 15.44
C PRO A 140 -4.02 3.81 15.44
N PHE A 141 -2.79 3.44 15.79
CA PHE A 141 -2.37 2.04 15.87
C PHE A 141 -2.67 1.39 17.22
N ALA A 142 -2.94 2.17 18.27
CA ALA A 142 -3.19 1.66 19.62
C ALA A 142 -4.32 0.60 19.68
N PRO A 143 -5.46 0.73 18.98
CA PRO A 143 -6.51 -0.31 18.98
C PRO A 143 -6.05 -1.69 18.51
N LEU A 144 -4.98 -1.75 17.71
CA LEU A 144 -4.42 -2.98 17.15
C LEU A 144 -3.37 -3.63 18.06
N ALA A 145 -2.98 -2.96 19.16
CA ALA A 145 -1.99 -3.42 20.12
C ALA A 145 -2.50 -4.57 21.01
N GLN A 146 -1.59 -5.25 21.72
CA GLN A 146 -1.96 -6.32 22.64
C GLN A 146 -2.94 -5.83 23.72
N THR A 147 -4.04 -6.54 23.96
CA THR A 147 -4.98 -6.19 25.05
C THR A 147 -5.87 -7.35 25.44
N ASP A 148 -6.09 -7.49 26.75
CA ASP A 148 -7.10 -8.37 27.34
C ASP A 148 -8.43 -7.63 27.63
N SER A 149 -8.45 -6.30 27.48
CA SER A 149 -9.61 -5.46 27.75
C SER A 149 -9.81 -4.41 26.64
N PRO A 150 -10.43 -4.81 25.50
CA PRO A 150 -10.69 -3.92 24.37
C PRO A 150 -11.42 -2.63 24.73
N SER A 151 -12.47 -2.72 25.56
CA SER A 151 -13.24 -1.54 25.99
C SER A 151 -12.40 -0.55 26.80
N SER A 152 -11.54 -1.04 27.69
CA SER A 152 -10.65 -0.17 28.47
C SER A 152 -9.61 0.50 27.57
N LEU A 153 -9.06 -0.23 26.61
CA LEU A 153 -8.10 0.32 25.66
C LEU A 153 -8.74 1.40 24.77
N LEU A 154 -9.91 1.13 24.18
CA LEU A 154 -10.61 2.11 23.35
C LEU A 154 -11.03 3.36 24.14
N ALA A 155 -11.43 3.21 25.40
CA ALA A 155 -11.70 4.35 26.28
C ALA A 155 -10.44 5.22 26.50
N GLN A 156 -9.28 4.60 26.76
CA GLN A 156 -8.01 5.32 26.90
C GLN A 156 -7.61 6.02 25.60
N VAL A 157 -7.77 5.36 24.45
CA VAL A 157 -7.50 5.97 23.14
C VAL A 157 -8.38 7.19 22.91
N ALA A 158 -9.69 7.07 23.15
CA ALA A 158 -10.62 8.20 23.03
C ALA A 158 -10.25 9.37 23.96
N GLU A 159 -9.85 9.09 25.20
CA GLU A 159 -9.38 10.10 26.14
C GLU A 159 -8.11 10.82 25.63
N LYS A 160 -7.16 10.08 25.06
CA LYS A 160 -5.93 10.66 24.50
C LYS A 160 -6.22 11.51 23.27
N ILE A 161 -7.13 11.08 22.39
CA ILE A 161 -7.56 11.86 21.22
C ILE A 161 -8.24 13.16 21.65
N ALA A 162 -9.12 13.11 22.66
CA ALA A 162 -9.80 14.30 23.18
C ALA A 162 -8.84 15.38 23.70
N LYS A 163 -7.64 14.98 24.14
CA LYS A 163 -6.57 15.88 24.63
C LYS A 163 -5.75 16.53 23.52
N ILE A 164 -5.93 16.16 22.25
CA ILE A 164 -5.24 16.81 21.12
C ILE A 164 -5.80 18.25 20.97
N PRO A 165 -4.94 19.28 21.03
CA PRO A 165 -5.39 20.67 21.05
C PRO A 165 -5.83 21.16 19.68
N ASP A 166 -5.13 20.77 18.61
CA ASP A 166 -5.48 21.16 17.25
C ASP A 166 -6.71 20.39 16.76
N ARG A 167 -7.73 21.12 16.30
CA ARG A 167 -9.01 20.53 15.91
C ARG A 167 -8.86 19.62 14.68
N VAL A 168 -8.07 20.04 13.69
CA VAL A 168 -7.93 19.32 12.41
C VAL A 168 -7.11 18.04 12.62
N GLU A 169 -6.00 18.14 13.35
CA GLU A 169 -5.20 17.00 13.77
C GLU A 169 -6.05 16.01 14.57
N ARG A 170 -6.81 16.49 15.56
CA ARG A 170 -7.70 15.63 16.36
C ARG A 170 -8.72 14.90 15.50
N GLN A 171 -9.34 15.59 14.53
CA GLN A 171 -10.29 14.98 13.60
C GLN A 171 -9.64 13.91 12.72
N ASN A 172 -8.46 14.20 12.17
CA ASN A 172 -7.71 13.25 11.35
C ASN A 172 -7.26 12.03 12.15
N ILE A 173 -6.69 12.22 13.34
CA ILE A 173 -6.29 11.12 14.22
C ILE A 173 -7.52 10.30 14.63
N SER A 174 -8.65 10.95 14.96
CA SER A 174 -9.90 10.25 15.27
C SER A 174 -10.37 9.38 14.11
N GLY A 175 -10.45 9.92 12.89
CA GLY A 175 -10.87 9.19 11.70
C GLY A 175 -9.96 8.01 11.37
N CYS A 176 -8.63 8.22 11.40
CA CYS A 176 -7.66 7.15 11.20
C CYS A 176 -7.78 6.05 12.27
N THR A 177 -7.99 6.44 13.53
CA THR A 177 -8.16 5.51 14.66
C THR A 177 -9.39 4.64 14.46
N GLU A 178 -10.51 5.22 14.03
CA GLU A 178 -11.76 4.49 13.82
C GLU A 178 -11.62 3.44 12.70
N ILE A 179 -11.01 3.83 11.58
CA ILE A 179 -10.73 2.93 10.45
C ILE A 179 -9.84 1.77 10.89
N LEU A 180 -8.73 2.06 11.57
CA LEU A 180 -7.81 1.02 12.02
C LEU A 180 -8.43 0.15 13.11
N ALA A 181 -9.20 0.71 14.04
CA ALA A 181 -9.96 -0.07 15.02
C ALA A 181 -10.95 -1.03 14.34
N GLY A 182 -11.54 -0.64 13.20
CA GLY A 182 -12.42 -1.47 12.38
C GLY A 182 -11.76 -2.74 11.82
N LEU A 183 -10.43 -2.81 11.76
CA LEU A 183 -9.71 -4.03 11.38
C LEU A 183 -9.80 -5.13 12.45
N ARG A 184 -10.11 -4.80 13.70
CA ARG A 184 -10.14 -5.73 14.84
C ARG A 184 -11.47 -5.77 15.58
N PHE A 185 -12.15 -4.65 15.72
CA PHE A 185 -13.35 -4.50 16.55
C PHE A 185 -14.63 -4.29 15.73
N LYS A 186 -15.76 -4.69 16.30
CA LYS A 186 -17.08 -4.45 15.69
C LYS A 186 -17.48 -2.98 15.82
N LYS A 187 -18.23 -2.49 14.83
CA LYS A 187 -18.73 -1.11 14.76
C LYS A 187 -19.38 -0.65 16.07
N ASP A 188 -20.26 -1.45 16.66
CA ASP A 188 -20.95 -1.12 17.91
C ASP A 188 -20.01 -0.85 19.09
N LEU A 189 -18.91 -1.60 19.18
CA LEU A 189 -17.93 -1.42 20.25
C LEU A 189 -17.11 -0.14 20.03
N ILE A 190 -16.74 0.14 18.78
CA ILE A 190 -16.00 1.34 18.41
C ILE A 190 -16.82 2.60 18.70
N HIS A 191 -18.10 2.59 18.31
CA HIS A 191 -19.02 3.72 18.46
C HIS A 191 -19.37 4.07 19.92
N GLN A 192 -19.12 3.16 20.87
CA GLN A 192 -19.23 3.47 22.29
C GLN A 192 -18.18 4.50 22.75
N PHE A 193 -17.05 4.62 22.04
CA PHE A 193 -15.90 5.43 22.45
C PHE A 193 -15.50 6.49 21.42
N LEU A 194 -15.58 6.18 20.13
CA LEU A 194 -15.25 7.08 19.02
C LEU A 194 -16.54 7.50 18.32
N ARG A 195 -16.78 8.80 18.14
CA ARG A 195 -18.04 9.34 17.57
C ARG A 195 -17.91 9.62 16.07
N GLU A 196 -18.86 9.09 15.30
CA GLU A 196 -18.94 9.15 13.83
C GLU A 196 -19.01 10.61 13.29
N GLU A 197 -19.56 11.56 14.05
CA GLU A 197 -19.70 12.98 13.65
C GLU A 197 -18.34 13.70 13.50
N ILE A 198 -17.31 13.31 14.27
CA ILE A 198 -15.96 13.89 14.17
C ILE A 198 -15.25 13.39 12.90
N MET A 199 -15.64 12.21 12.41
CA MET A 199 -15.01 11.51 11.28
C MET A 199 -15.45 12.07 9.92
N GLN A 200 -16.72 12.46 9.75
CA GLN A 200 -17.19 13.04 8.49
C GLN A 200 -16.48 14.36 8.13
N GLU A 201 -15.94 15.06 9.13
CA GLU A 201 -15.13 16.27 8.97
C GLU A 201 -13.64 15.97 8.70
N SER A 202 -13.18 14.71 8.81
CA SER A 202 -11.78 14.36 8.54
C SER A 202 -11.50 14.35 7.04
N VAL A 203 -10.48 15.13 6.66
CA VAL A 203 -9.99 15.19 5.27
C VAL A 203 -9.49 13.82 4.79
N ILE A 204 -8.86 13.04 5.68
CA ILE A 204 -8.37 11.70 5.34
C ILE A 204 -9.53 10.72 5.10
N TYR A 205 -10.56 10.78 5.94
CA TYR A 205 -11.75 9.96 5.74
C TYR A 205 -12.45 10.30 4.41
N GLN A 206 -12.60 11.59 4.11
CA GLN A 206 -13.18 12.05 2.85
C GLN A 206 -12.38 11.58 1.63
N ASP A 207 -11.04 11.65 1.66
CA ASP A 207 -10.17 11.14 0.59
C ASP A 207 -10.33 9.62 0.39
N ILE A 208 -10.48 8.84 1.46
CA ILE A 208 -10.72 7.40 1.38
C ILE A 208 -12.09 7.11 0.72
N VAL A 209 -13.15 7.79 1.16
CA VAL A 209 -14.49 7.65 0.60
C VAL A 209 -14.51 8.05 -0.88
N GLN A 210 -13.88 9.16 -1.24
CA GLN A 210 -13.74 9.64 -2.62
C GLN A 210 -13.02 8.60 -3.49
N LYS A 211 -11.91 8.03 -3.02
CA LYS A 211 -11.16 6.99 -3.75
C LYS A 211 -11.98 5.72 -3.96
N GLU A 212 -12.77 5.30 -2.98
CA GLU A 212 -13.64 4.13 -3.12
C GLU A 212 -14.81 4.39 -4.07
N ALA A 213 -15.43 5.56 -3.99
CA ALA A 213 -16.45 6.01 -4.95
C ALA A 213 -15.89 6.06 -6.38
N PHE A 214 -14.70 6.63 -6.56
CA PHE A 214 -13.99 6.63 -7.84
C PHE A 214 -13.75 5.21 -8.36
N LYS A 215 -13.22 4.29 -7.55
CA LYS A 215 -12.98 2.89 -7.97
C LYS A 215 -14.27 2.19 -8.37
N PHE A 216 -15.38 2.46 -7.68
CA PHE A 216 -16.68 1.93 -8.05
C PHE A 216 -17.09 2.45 -9.43
N PHE A 217 -17.12 3.77 -9.65
CA PHE A 217 -17.52 4.34 -10.93
C PHE A 217 -16.57 3.96 -12.07
N TYR A 218 -15.26 3.93 -11.83
CA TYR A 218 -14.29 3.47 -12.82
C TYR A 218 -14.60 2.04 -13.29
N ARG A 219 -14.97 1.11 -12.39
CA ARG A 219 -15.37 -0.25 -12.78
C ARG A 219 -16.69 -0.26 -13.56
N GLN A 220 -17.66 0.55 -13.14
CA GLN A 220 -18.98 0.62 -13.80
C GLN A 220 -18.88 1.22 -15.21
N LEU A 221 -18.10 2.29 -15.35
CA LEU A 221 -17.85 2.95 -16.61
C LEU A 221 -17.09 2.01 -17.56
N ASN A 222 -16.04 1.32 -17.09
CA ASN A 222 -15.34 0.34 -17.93
C ASN A 222 -16.22 -0.86 -18.32
N ARG A 223 -17.15 -1.26 -17.44
CA ARG A 223 -18.10 -2.33 -17.72
C ARG A 223 -19.13 -1.93 -18.79
N ARG A 224 -19.59 -0.68 -18.78
CA ARG A 224 -20.60 -0.18 -19.73
C ARG A 224 -19.98 0.18 -21.08
N PHE A 225 -18.81 0.81 -21.07
CA PHE A 225 -18.22 1.43 -22.26
C PHE A 225 -16.94 0.76 -22.77
N GLY A 226 -16.42 -0.24 -22.07
CA GLY A 226 -15.08 -0.78 -22.36
C GLY A 226 -13.98 0.10 -21.77
N GLU A 227 -12.73 -0.10 -22.18
CA GLU A 227 -11.59 0.63 -21.62
C GLU A 227 -11.67 2.14 -21.95
N ILE A 228 -11.76 2.97 -20.91
CA ILE A 228 -11.90 4.42 -21.03
C ILE A 228 -10.53 5.09 -21.12
N GLU A 229 -10.44 6.16 -21.92
CA GLU A 229 -9.21 6.93 -22.10
C GLU A 229 -8.65 7.48 -20.78
N GLY A 230 -7.32 7.45 -20.64
CA GLY A 230 -6.64 7.87 -19.42
C GLY A 230 -6.88 9.33 -19.01
N SER A 231 -7.17 10.21 -19.97
CA SER A 231 -7.55 11.62 -19.74
C SER A 231 -8.85 11.72 -18.94
N LEU A 232 -9.89 10.98 -19.34
CA LEU A 232 -11.17 10.93 -18.64
C LEU A 232 -11.03 10.29 -17.26
N VAL A 233 -10.22 9.23 -17.16
CA VAL A 233 -9.92 8.59 -15.87
C VAL A 233 -9.29 9.58 -14.89
N GLN A 234 -8.41 10.47 -15.37
CA GLN A 234 -7.81 11.51 -14.53
C GLN A 234 -8.85 12.54 -14.07
N GLN A 235 -9.71 13.03 -14.97
CA GLN A 235 -10.78 13.97 -14.62
C GLN A 235 -11.74 13.38 -13.58
N ILE A 236 -12.16 12.12 -13.76
CA ILE A 236 -13.05 11.45 -12.81
C ILE A 236 -12.37 11.28 -11.44
N ARG A 237 -11.04 11.09 -11.40
CA ARG A 237 -10.29 10.97 -10.15
C ARG A 237 -10.23 12.27 -9.35
N GLU A 238 -10.34 13.41 -10.03
CA GLU A 238 -10.29 14.74 -9.42
C GLU A 238 -11.66 15.22 -8.93
N LEU A 239 -12.76 14.52 -9.27
CA LEU A 239 -14.12 14.82 -8.81
C LEU A 239 -14.28 14.66 -7.29
N SER A 240 -14.94 15.61 -6.64
CA SER A 240 -15.34 15.51 -5.23
C SER A 240 -16.34 14.36 -5.00
N THR A 241 -16.53 13.95 -3.75
CA THR A 241 -17.53 12.92 -3.39
C THR A 241 -18.93 13.28 -3.90
N GLU A 242 -19.36 14.54 -3.72
CA GLU A 242 -20.66 15.02 -4.21
C GLU A 242 -20.77 14.94 -5.74
N GLN A 243 -19.70 15.29 -6.46
CA GLN A 243 -19.67 15.17 -7.92
C GLN A 243 -19.68 13.72 -8.38
N LEU A 244 -19.01 12.81 -7.65
CA LEU A 244 -19.06 11.37 -7.95
C LEU A 244 -20.46 10.80 -7.72
N GLU A 245 -21.17 11.24 -6.68
CA GLU A 245 -22.57 10.86 -6.44
C GLU A 245 -23.48 11.37 -7.58
N ALA A 246 -23.34 12.64 -7.98
CA ALA A 246 -24.07 13.21 -9.10
C ALA A 246 -23.76 12.51 -10.44
N LEU A 247 -22.49 12.13 -10.66
CA LEU A 247 -22.10 11.31 -11.80
C LEU A 247 -22.79 9.96 -11.76
N GLY A 248 -23.00 9.38 -10.57
CA GLY A 248 -23.68 8.10 -10.41
C GLY A 248 -25.16 8.13 -10.81
N GLU A 249 -25.85 9.22 -10.52
CA GLU A 249 -27.23 9.43 -10.97
C GLU A 249 -27.27 9.61 -12.49
N ALA A 250 -26.45 10.52 -13.03
CA ALA A 250 -26.40 10.80 -14.46
C ALA A 250 -25.93 9.60 -15.30
N PHE A 251 -25.04 8.77 -14.73
CA PHE A 251 -24.51 7.58 -15.38
C PHE A 251 -25.61 6.61 -15.82
N LEU A 252 -26.76 6.58 -15.14
CA LEU A 252 -27.87 5.71 -15.53
C LEU A 252 -28.40 6.06 -16.93
N ASP A 253 -28.40 7.34 -17.27
CA ASP A 253 -28.95 7.90 -18.50
C ASP A 253 -27.93 7.97 -19.67
N PHE A 254 -26.67 7.59 -19.45
CA PHE A 254 -25.63 7.69 -20.50
C PHE A 254 -25.75 6.57 -21.55
N ASP A 255 -25.95 6.90 -22.81
CA ASP A 255 -25.97 5.91 -23.90
C ASP A 255 -24.55 5.61 -24.43
N SER A 256 -23.61 6.54 -24.25
CA SER A 256 -22.27 6.49 -24.83
C SER A 256 -21.21 7.18 -23.96
N VAL A 257 -19.93 7.00 -24.32
CA VAL A 257 -18.80 7.72 -23.70
C VAL A 257 -18.90 9.23 -23.93
N ASN A 258 -19.52 9.67 -25.04
CA ASN A 258 -19.67 11.10 -25.33
C ASN A 258 -20.58 11.81 -24.31
N ASP A 259 -21.52 11.09 -23.69
CA ASP A 259 -22.37 11.61 -22.62
C ASP A 259 -21.55 11.85 -21.33
N LEU A 260 -20.61 10.94 -21.04
CA LEU A 260 -19.65 11.10 -19.95
C LEU A 260 -18.72 12.31 -20.19
N GLU A 261 -18.19 12.47 -21.40
CA GLU A 261 -17.36 13.62 -21.77
C GLU A 261 -18.11 14.95 -21.60
N THR A 262 -19.36 14.98 -22.08
CA THR A 262 -20.23 16.16 -21.97
C THR A 262 -20.53 16.48 -20.50
N TRP A 263 -20.83 15.46 -19.70
CA TRP A 263 -21.10 15.64 -18.28
C TRP A 263 -19.86 16.15 -17.53
N LEU A 264 -18.69 15.57 -17.79
CA LEU A 264 -17.43 16.00 -17.18
C LEU A 264 -17.13 17.46 -17.56
N ALA A 265 -17.27 17.86 -18.82
CA ALA A 265 -17.05 19.24 -19.24
C ALA A 265 -17.96 20.24 -18.51
N GLN A 266 -19.21 19.87 -18.21
CA GLN A 266 -20.15 20.73 -17.48
C GLN A 266 -19.86 20.83 -15.99
N HIS A 267 -19.22 19.82 -15.39
CA HIS A 267 -19.06 19.70 -13.94
C HIS A 267 -17.62 19.81 -13.43
N THR A 268 -16.61 19.74 -14.31
CA THR A 268 -15.19 19.89 -13.95
C THR A 268 -14.59 21.25 -14.26
N GLY A 269 -15.33 22.14 -14.94
CA GLY A 269 -14.94 23.54 -15.11
C GLY A 269 -13.51 23.72 -15.65
N ILE A 270 -13.32 23.44 -16.94
CA ILE A 270 -12.35 24.19 -17.77
C ILE A 270 -13.14 25.14 -18.66
#